data_AF-A0A973M6I1-F1
#
_entry.id   AF-A0A973M6I1-F1
#
_cell.length_a   1.000
_cell.length_b   1.000
_cell.length_c   1.000
_cell.angle_alpha   90.00
_cell.angle_beta   90.00
_cell.angle_gamma   90.00
#
_symmetry.space_group_name_H-M   'P 1'
#
loop_
_entity.id
_entity.type
_entity.pdbx_description
1 polymer ?
#
loop_
_entity_poly.entity_id
_entity_poly.type
_entity_poly.pdbx_seq_one_letter_code
_entity_poly.pdbx_strand_id
1 'polypeptide(L)'
;MTIISAIPGGSGDAYARLVDGLRLEFGCADVRALAERIFDAEKVEFHWEARVRERYLGQHFPDDFGDEDAGEDLSRMAILSFVAGRWHTGVCLVDGDGCATDLLWLRSFEQRDDAAEAFARAR
;
A
#
# COMPACT_ATOMS: atom_id res chain seq x y z
N MET A 1 -19.54 -19.86 -5.41
CA MET A 1 -18.60 -19.17 -6.32
C MET A 1 -17.27 -19.08 -5.59
N THR A 2 -16.27 -19.80 -6.09
CA THR A 2 -14.93 -19.81 -5.51
C THR A 2 -14.19 -18.61 -6.07
N ILE A 3 -14.05 -17.56 -5.29
CA ILE A 3 -13.17 -16.46 -5.64
C ILE A 3 -11.77 -16.97 -5.32
N ILE A 4 -11.02 -17.27 -6.37
CA ILE A 4 -9.59 -17.54 -6.27
C ILE A 4 -8.96 -16.23 -5.77
N SER A 5 -8.63 -16.19 -4.49
CA SER A 5 -7.77 -15.16 -3.92
C SER A 5 -6.48 -15.12 -4.75
N ALA A 6 -6.24 -14.01 -5.41
CA ALA A 6 -5.02 -13.79 -6.16
C ALA A 6 -3.87 -13.65 -5.17
N ILE A 7 -3.19 -14.76 -4.89
CA ILE A 7 -1.79 -14.72 -4.48
C ILE A 7 -0.99 -15.28 -5.64
N PRO A 8 -0.39 -14.47 -6.52
CA PRO A 8 0.78 -14.91 -7.24
C PRO A 8 1.93 -14.94 -6.23
N GLY A 9 2.08 -16.09 -5.58
CA GLY A 9 3.23 -16.44 -4.78
C GLY A 9 4.49 -16.47 -5.63
N GLY A 10 5.14 -15.32 -5.80
CA GLY A 10 6.59 -15.30 -5.68
C GLY A 10 6.94 -14.78 -4.29
N SER A 11 7.98 -15.29 -3.67
CA SER A 11 8.48 -14.77 -2.40
C SER A 11 9.29 -13.46 -2.57
N GLY A 12 8.89 -12.60 -3.51
CA GLY A 12 9.65 -11.43 -3.96
C GLY A 12 8.92 -10.10 -3.71
N ASP A 13 9.71 -9.07 -3.55
CA ASP A 13 9.31 -7.66 -3.46
C ASP A 13 8.51 -7.23 -4.72
N ALA A 14 7.29 -6.71 -4.55
CA ALA A 14 6.42 -6.27 -5.66
C ALA A 14 7.11 -5.23 -6.57
N TYR A 15 7.96 -4.38 -6.00
CA TYR A 15 8.76 -3.42 -6.76
C TYR A 15 9.79 -4.13 -7.67
N ALA A 16 10.42 -5.20 -7.20
CA ALA A 16 11.36 -5.96 -8.01
C ALA A 16 10.66 -6.61 -9.22
N ARG A 17 9.42 -7.10 -9.04
CA ARG A 17 8.61 -7.63 -10.16
C ARG A 17 8.27 -6.55 -11.18
N LEU A 18 7.93 -5.35 -10.74
CA LEU A 18 7.70 -4.23 -11.63
C LEU A 18 8.94 -3.97 -12.49
N VAL A 19 10.12 -3.87 -11.86
CA VAL A 19 11.39 -3.66 -12.58
C VAL A 19 11.66 -4.78 -13.59
N ASP A 20 11.49 -6.04 -13.20
CA ASP A 20 11.75 -7.17 -14.09
C ASP A 20 10.73 -7.27 -15.24
N GLY A 21 9.46 -6.95 -14.99
CA GLY A 21 8.43 -6.84 -16.02
C GLY A 21 8.76 -5.77 -17.05
N LEU A 22 9.15 -4.57 -16.59
CA LEU A 22 9.57 -3.48 -17.48
C LEU A 22 10.83 -3.86 -18.29
N ARG A 23 11.81 -4.55 -17.68
CA ARG A 23 12.99 -5.03 -18.42
C ARG A 23 12.60 -6.01 -19.53
N LEU A 24 11.66 -6.91 -19.24
CA LEU A 24 11.18 -7.89 -20.21
C LEU A 24 10.44 -7.22 -21.37
N GLU A 25 9.60 -6.23 -21.08
CA GLU A 25 8.81 -5.54 -22.11
C GLU A 25 9.64 -4.59 -22.97
N PHE A 26 10.54 -3.80 -22.37
CA PHE A 26 11.26 -2.74 -23.07
C PHE A 26 12.66 -3.16 -23.53
N GLY A 27 13.17 -4.32 -23.11
CA GLY A 27 14.44 -4.91 -23.56
C GLY A 27 15.69 -4.09 -23.22
N CYS A 28 15.58 -3.06 -22.36
CA CYS A 28 16.65 -2.13 -22.04
C CYS A 28 17.07 -2.21 -20.56
N ALA A 29 18.35 -1.94 -20.30
CA ALA A 29 18.94 -2.10 -18.97
C ALA A 29 18.50 -1.02 -17.96
N ASP A 30 18.04 0.14 -18.44
CA ASP A 30 17.69 1.30 -17.60
C ASP A 30 16.19 1.59 -17.63
N VAL A 31 15.42 0.75 -16.94
CA VAL A 31 13.97 0.96 -16.68
C VAL A 31 13.71 1.52 -15.29
N ARG A 32 14.76 1.79 -14.52
CA ARG A 32 14.64 2.10 -13.09
C ARG A 32 13.91 3.41 -12.85
N ALA A 33 14.22 4.44 -13.63
CA ALA A 33 13.52 5.73 -13.52
C ALA A 33 12.02 5.60 -13.84
N LEU A 34 11.64 4.71 -14.75
CA LEU A 34 10.23 4.43 -15.04
C LEU A 34 9.57 3.66 -13.88
N ALA A 35 10.25 2.64 -13.35
CA ALA A 35 9.75 1.88 -12.20
C ALA A 35 9.53 2.77 -10.97
N GLU A 36 10.45 3.70 -10.70
CA GLU A 36 10.33 4.65 -9.58
C GLU A 36 9.12 5.57 -9.75
N ARG A 37 8.82 6.02 -10.98
CA ARG A 37 7.63 6.84 -11.26
C ARG A 37 6.33 6.07 -11.11
N ILE A 38 6.30 4.81 -11.56
CA ILE A 38 5.12 3.95 -11.42
C ILE A 38 4.88 3.64 -9.94
N PHE A 39 5.94 3.28 -9.21
CA PHE A 39 5.86 3.01 -7.78
C PHE A 39 5.37 4.21 -6.96
N ASP A 40 5.80 5.42 -7.32
CA ASP A 40 5.30 6.65 -6.66
C ASP A 40 3.84 6.95 -7.03
N ALA A 41 3.43 6.69 -8.27
CA ALA A 41 2.05 6.89 -8.74
C ALA A 41 1.05 5.89 -8.13
N GLU A 42 1.44 4.61 -7.99
CA GLU A 42 0.60 3.52 -7.49
C GLU A 42 0.92 3.16 -6.03
N LYS A 43 1.43 4.14 -5.27
CA LYS A 43 1.98 3.94 -3.92
C LYS A 43 0.99 3.26 -2.97
N VAL A 44 -0.29 3.64 -3.04
CA VAL A 44 -1.36 3.06 -2.22
C VAL A 44 -1.44 1.56 -2.45
N GLU A 45 -1.53 1.14 -3.71
CA GLU A 45 -1.65 -0.27 -4.11
C GLU A 45 -0.39 -1.06 -3.73
N PHE A 46 0.81 -0.53 -4.02
CA PHE A 46 2.06 -1.21 -3.67
C PHE A 46 2.18 -1.48 -2.16
N HIS A 47 1.86 -0.49 -1.32
CA HIS A 47 1.95 -0.67 0.12
C HIS A 47 0.81 -1.50 0.70
N TRP A 48 -0.39 -1.41 0.13
CA TRP A 48 -1.52 -2.25 0.50
C TRP A 48 -1.21 -3.71 0.19
N GLU A 49 -0.85 -4.05 -1.04
CA GLU A 49 -0.59 -5.44 -1.44
C GLU A 49 0.65 -6.04 -0.76
N ALA A 50 1.65 -5.22 -0.43
CA ALA A 50 2.85 -5.67 0.29
C ALA A 50 2.69 -5.70 1.83
N ARG A 51 1.49 -5.45 2.36
CA ARG A 51 1.23 -5.42 3.81
C ARG A 51 1.44 -6.81 4.43
N VAL A 52 2.16 -6.84 5.54
CA VAL A 52 2.35 -8.03 6.38
C VAL A 52 1.52 -7.99 7.65
N ARG A 53 1.06 -6.79 8.05
CA ARG A 53 0.14 -6.57 9.16
C ARG A 53 -0.76 -5.38 8.85
N GLU A 54 -1.97 -5.44 9.38
CA GLU A 54 -2.96 -4.38 9.32
C GLU A 54 -3.66 -4.22 10.67
N ARG A 55 -4.22 -3.03 10.93
CA ARG A 55 -5.02 -2.74 12.12
C ARG A 55 -6.05 -1.66 11.82
N TYR A 56 -7.30 -1.98 12.09
CA TYR A 56 -8.40 -1.02 12.01
C TYR A 56 -8.28 0.07 13.07
N LEU A 57 -8.43 1.33 12.64
CA LEU A 57 -8.33 2.53 13.48
C LEU A 57 -9.66 3.27 13.63
N GLY A 58 -10.73 2.79 13.00
CA GLY A 58 -12.05 3.43 12.99
C GLY A 58 -12.43 3.97 11.61
N GLN A 59 -13.67 4.42 11.48
CA GLN A 59 -14.13 5.08 10.26
C GLN A 59 -13.42 6.41 10.03
N HIS A 60 -13.30 6.78 8.77
CA HIS A 60 -12.93 8.10 8.32
C HIS A 60 -14.20 8.92 8.15
N PHE A 61 -14.26 10.06 8.83
CA PHE A 61 -15.32 11.04 8.67
C PHE A 61 -14.65 12.30 8.12
N PRO A 62 -14.84 12.64 6.84
CA PRO A 62 -14.33 13.90 6.32
C PRO A 62 -14.99 15.08 7.06
N ASP A 63 -14.21 16.12 7.34
CA ASP A 63 -14.68 17.30 8.10
C ASP A 63 -15.69 18.18 7.32
N ASP A 64 -16.00 17.84 6.07
CA ASP A 64 -16.86 18.65 5.20
C ASP A 64 -18.33 18.24 5.34
N PHE A 65 -19.08 19.03 6.09
CA PHE A 65 -20.54 18.97 6.25
C PHE A 65 -21.25 19.47 4.96
N GLY A 66 -20.90 18.91 3.81
CA GLY A 66 -21.22 19.46 2.49
C GLY A 66 -22.10 18.62 1.57
N ASP A 67 -22.25 17.32 1.80
CA ASP A 67 -23.18 16.49 1.04
C ASP A 67 -23.58 15.25 1.87
N GLU A 68 -24.85 15.19 2.27
CA GLU A 68 -25.44 14.17 3.15
C GLU A 68 -25.60 12.78 2.47
N ASP A 69 -25.00 12.54 1.29
CA ASP A 69 -25.26 11.33 0.49
C ASP A 69 -24.06 10.74 -0.28
N ALA A 70 -22.80 11.13 0.01
CA ALA A 70 -21.65 10.71 -0.82
C ALA A 70 -20.35 10.36 -0.06
N GLY A 71 -20.39 10.22 1.26
CA GLY A 71 -19.24 9.70 2.00
C GLY A 71 -19.19 8.19 1.88
N GLU A 72 -18.37 7.64 0.98
CA GLU A 72 -18.04 6.21 1.02
C GLU A 72 -17.62 5.83 2.45
N ASP A 73 -18.11 4.69 2.96
CA ASP A 73 -17.77 4.17 4.29
C ASP A 73 -16.29 3.77 4.35
N LEU A 74 -15.41 4.77 4.41
CA LEU A 74 -13.97 4.58 4.39
C LEU A 74 -13.48 4.21 5.79
N SER A 75 -12.80 3.08 5.86
CA SER A 75 -12.09 2.60 7.04
C SER A 75 -10.67 3.15 7.08
N ARG A 76 -10.22 3.65 8.22
CA ARG A 76 -8.80 3.98 8.44
C ARG A 76 -8.07 2.71 8.88
N MET A 77 -7.10 2.28 8.08
CA MET A 77 -6.33 1.06 8.31
C MET A 77 -4.85 1.41 8.47
N ALA A 78 -4.28 1.17 9.65
CA ALA A 78 -2.83 1.15 9.79
C ALA A 78 -2.28 -0.08 9.07
N ILE A 79 -1.16 0.06 8.36
CA ILE A 79 -0.46 -1.03 7.70
C ILE A 79 1.03 -1.04 8.05
N LEU A 80 1.60 -2.24 8.10
CA LEU A 80 3.04 -2.49 8.08
C LEU A 80 3.35 -3.29 6.80
N SER A 81 4.18 -2.76 5.91
CA SER A 81 4.53 -3.40 4.64
C SER A 81 6.04 -3.47 4.43
N PHE A 82 6.47 -4.39 3.56
CA PHE A 82 7.86 -4.49 3.10
C PHE A 82 7.91 -4.50 1.58
N VAL A 83 8.46 -3.43 1.00
CA VAL A 83 8.49 -3.21 -0.45
C VAL A 83 9.67 -2.29 -0.79
N ALA A 84 10.23 -2.43 -1.99
CA ALA A 84 11.46 -1.78 -2.43
C ALA A 84 12.63 -1.92 -1.43
N GLY A 85 12.75 -3.10 -0.81
CA GLY A 85 13.79 -3.43 0.17
C GLY A 85 13.70 -2.68 1.51
N ARG A 86 12.58 -2.02 1.83
CA ARG A 86 12.41 -1.23 3.05
C ARG A 86 11.12 -1.58 3.79
N TRP A 87 11.16 -1.40 5.11
CA TRP A 87 9.97 -1.49 5.95
C TRP A 87 9.20 -0.18 5.91
N HIS A 88 7.87 -0.27 5.92
CA HIS A 88 7.00 0.89 5.86
C HIS A 88 5.86 0.78 6.85
N THR A 89 5.49 1.92 7.43
CA THR A 89 4.27 2.06 8.21
C THR A 89 3.46 3.21 7.65
N GLY A 90 2.17 3.01 7.48
CA GLY A 90 1.25 4.05 7.03
C GLY A 90 -0.15 3.84 7.56
N VAL A 91 -1.03 4.79 7.23
CA VAL A 91 -2.47 4.64 7.37
C VAL A 91 -3.11 4.86 6.01
N CYS A 92 -3.89 3.88 5.57
CA CYS A 92 -4.68 3.94 4.36
C CYS A 92 -6.15 4.25 4.68
N LEU A 93 -6.84 4.84 3.71
CA LEU A 93 -8.30 4.76 3.61
C LEU A 93 -8.66 3.52 2.79
N VAL A 94 -9.65 2.77 3.24
CA VAL A 94 -10.08 1.51 2.62
C VAL A 94 -11.59 1.53 2.49
N ASP A 95 -12.10 1.23 1.30
CA ASP A 95 -13.54 1.19 1.04
C ASP A 95 -14.22 -0.07 1.58
N GLY A 96 -15.54 -0.16 1.38
CA GLY A 96 -16.35 -1.30 1.80
C GLY A 96 -16.02 -2.62 1.10
N ASP A 97 -15.30 -2.58 -0.03
CA ASP A 97 -14.85 -3.76 -0.78
C ASP A 97 -13.45 -4.22 -0.36
N GLY A 98 -12.79 -3.48 0.55
CA GLY A 98 -11.46 -3.80 1.04
C GLY A 98 -10.33 -3.30 0.13
N CYS A 99 -10.63 -2.38 -0.78
CA CYS A 99 -9.63 -1.73 -1.63
C CYS A 99 -9.10 -0.47 -0.94
N ALA A 100 -7.77 -0.36 -0.84
CA ALA A 100 -7.17 0.87 -0.34
C ALA A 100 -7.29 1.97 -1.41
N THR A 101 -7.94 3.07 -1.05
CA THR A 101 -8.24 4.18 -1.95
C THR A 101 -7.25 5.33 -1.81
N ASP A 102 -6.70 5.53 -0.60
CA ASP A 102 -5.75 6.61 -0.34
C ASP A 102 -4.76 6.29 0.81
N LEU A 103 -3.67 7.06 0.89
CA LEU A 103 -2.67 7.04 1.95
C LEU A 103 -2.70 8.36 2.73
N LEU A 104 -3.22 8.34 3.95
CA LEU A 104 -3.21 9.51 4.85
C LEU A 104 -1.77 9.89 5.23
N TRP A 105 -0.92 8.89 5.46
CA TRP A 105 0.51 9.09 5.66
C TRP A 105 1.28 7.78 5.49
N LEU A 106 2.57 7.89 5.22
CA LEU A 106 3.50 6.77 5.12
C LEU A 106 4.89 7.19 5.60
N ARG A 107 5.60 6.30 6.29
CA ARG A 107 7.01 6.44 6.68
C ARG A 107 7.78 5.17 6.34
N SER A 108 9.05 5.33 5.96
CA SER A 108 9.96 4.23 5.64
C SER A 108 11.04 4.06 6.70
N PHE A 109 11.48 2.82 6.88
CA PHE A 109 12.42 2.37 7.89
C PHE A 109 13.35 1.31 7.29
N GLU A 110 14.58 1.24 7.79
CA GLU A 110 15.51 0.17 7.41
C GLU A 110 15.24 -1.12 8.20
N GLN A 111 14.88 -0.97 9.48
CA GLN A 111 14.66 -2.10 10.38
C GLN A 111 13.17 -2.37 10.59
N ARG A 112 12.85 -3.66 10.74
CA ARG A 112 11.48 -4.12 11.00
C ARG A 112 10.93 -3.58 12.32
N ASP A 113 11.76 -3.55 13.36
CA ASP A 113 11.33 -3.22 14.71
C ASP A 113 10.93 -1.75 14.84
N ASP A 114 11.68 -0.84 14.21
CA ASP A 114 11.35 0.59 14.15
C ASP A 114 9.98 0.82 13.48
N ALA A 115 9.74 0.13 12.36
CA ALA A 115 8.45 0.18 11.67
C ALA A 115 7.33 -0.44 12.53
N ALA A 116 7.59 -1.55 13.20
CA ALA A 116 6.60 -2.18 14.08
C ALA A 116 6.21 -1.28 15.27
N GLU A 117 7.16 -0.54 15.83
CA GLU A 117 6.91 0.44 16.89
C GLU A 117 6.05 1.61 16.38
N ALA A 118 6.38 2.16 15.20
CA ALA A 118 5.58 3.20 14.56
C ALA A 118 4.16 2.72 14.27
N PHE A 119 4.01 1.48 13.80
CA PHE A 119 2.70 0.85 13.53
C PHE A 119 1.84 0.73 14.78
N ALA A 120 2.42 0.32 15.91
CA ALA A 120 1.71 0.22 17.17
C ALA A 120 1.17 1.58 17.67
N ARG A 121 1.82 2.68 17.29
CA ARG A 121 1.46 4.05 17.66
C ARG A 121 0.56 4.77 16.64
N ALA A 122 0.29 4.15 15.48
CA ALA A 122 -0.59 4.71 14.46
C ALA A 122 -2.02 4.97 14.99
N ARG A 123 -2.65 6.04 14.50
CA ARG A 123 -3.98 6.52 14.90
C ARG A 123 -4.68 7.24 13.74
#